data_AF-A0A7U9SU04-F1
#
_entry.id   AF-A0A7U9SU04-F1
#
_cell.length_a   1.000
_cell.length_b   1.000
_cell.length_c   1.000
_cell.angle_alpha   90.00
_cell.angle_beta   90.00
_cell.angle_gamma   90.00
#
_symmetry.space_group_name_H-M   'P 1'
#
loop_
_entity.id
_entity.type
_entity.pdbx_description
1 polymer ?
#
loop_
_entity_poly.entity_id
_entity_poly.type
_entity_poly.pdbx_seq_one_letter_code
_entity_poly.pdbx_strand_id
1 'polypeptide(L)' 'MVPRLGNGIFNIDELFRFFERSRYGDEKCEGIYIRQDQGRYLKYRAKLVRREFRQNIKEHWSKSGLQCNCVFWE' A
#
# COMPACT_ATOMS: atom_id res chain seq x y z
N MET A 1 -4.74 -10.96 3.18
CA MET A 1 -3.39 -10.56 2.68
C MET A 1 -3.56 -9.49 1.62
N VAL A 2 -2.84 -8.37 1.70
CA VAL A 2 -2.88 -7.30 0.67
C VAL A 2 -2.21 -7.82 -0.61
N PRO A 3 -2.83 -7.70 -1.81
CA PRO A 3 -2.26 -8.27 -3.02
C PRO A 3 -0.98 -7.56 -3.47
N ARG A 4 0.00 -8.33 -3.95
CA ARG A 4 1.15 -7.79 -4.67
C ARG A 4 0.71 -7.42 -6.09
N LEU A 5 0.88 -6.15 -6.45
CA LEU A 5 0.47 -5.63 -7.76
C LEU A 5 1.59 -5.72 -8.81
N GLY A 6 2.85 -5.63 -8.37
CA GLY A 6 4.02 -5.70 -9.26
C GLY A 6 5.35 -5.61 -8.50
N ASN A 7 6.45 -5.72 -9.23
CA ASN A 7 7.82 -5.48 -8.74
C ASN A 7 8.70 -5.03 -9.92
N GLY A 8 9.51 -4.01 -9.70
CA GLY A 8 10.34 -3.43 -10.74
C GLY A 8 10.51 -1.93 -10.56
N ILE A 9 11.03 -1.29 -11.61
CA ILE A 9 11.13 0.16 -11.73
C ILE A 9 9.89 0.62 -12.49
N PHE A 10 9.19 1.60 -11.94
CA PHE A 10 7.99 2.17 -12.53
C PHE A 10 8.11 3.69 -12.60
N ASN A 11 7.60 4.28 -13.66
CA ASN A 11 7.31 5.71 -13.70
C ASN A 11 5.94 6.00 -13.06
N ILE A 12 5.61 7.28 -12.90
CA ILE A 12 4.39 7.68 -12.21
C ILE A 12 3.10 7.26 -12.95
N ASP A 13 3.10 7.29 -14.29
CA ASP A 13 1.94 6.93 -15.10
C ASP A 13 1.66 5.42 -15.02
N GLU A 14 2.70 4.60 -14.99
CA GLU A 14 2.59 3.16 -14.77
C GLU A 14 2.05 2.86 -13.38
N LEU A 15 2.47 3.59 -12.35
CA LEU A 15 1.96 3.44 -11.00
C LEU A 15 0.45 3.76 -10.91
N PHE A 16 -0.03 4.76 -11.65
CA PHE A 16 -1.45 5.07 -11.71
C PHE A 16 -2.29 3.97 -12.38
N ARG A 17 -1.71 3.11 -13.22
CA ARG A 17 -2.46 1.99 -13.83
C ARG A 17 -2.90 0.95 -12.80
N PHE A 18 -2.23 0.87 -11.64
CA PHE A 18 -2.60 -0.03 -10.55
C PHE A 18 -3.85 0.41 -9.75
N PHE A 19 -4.45 1.55 -10.10
CA PHE A 19 -5.64 2.09 -9.44
C PHE A 19 -6.92 1.39 -9.92
N GLU A 20 -6.98 0.08 -9.72
CA GLU A 20 -8.09 -0.78 -10.14
C GLU A 20 -9.14 -0.99 -9.04
N ARG A 21 -10.07 -1.92 -9.27
CA ARG A 21 -11.06 -2.36 -8.27
C ARG A 21 -10.33 -3.00 -7.08
N SER A 22 -10.81 -2.69 -5.88
CA SER A 22 -10.29 -3.29 -4.65
C SER A 22 -10.52 -4.80 -4.65
N ARG A 23 -9.60 -5.56 -4.05
CA ARG A 23 -9.85 -6.97 -3.72
C ARG A 23 -10.78 -7.16 -2.52
N TYR A 24 -11.08 -6.08 -1.80
CA TYR A 24 -11.83 -6.10 -0.55
C TYR A 24 -13.24 -5.52 -0.67
N GLY A 25 -13.69 -5.20 -1.90
CA GLY A 25 -15.03 -4.67 -2.16
C GLY A 25 -15.23 -4.32 -3.63
N ASP A 26 -16.40 -3.76 -3.93
CA ASP A 26 -16.80 -3.48 -5.31
C ASP A 26 -16.28 -2.13 -5.84
N GLU A 27 -15.77 -1.32 -4.92
CA GLU A 27 -15.23 0.00 -5.19
C GLU A 27 -13.78 -0.04 -5.67
N LYS A 28 -13.37 1.06 -6.29
CA LYS A 28 -11.98 1.37 -6.61
C LYS A 28 -11.12 1.33 -5.34
N CYS A 29 -9.93 0.71 -5.38
CA CYS A 29 -9.00 0.66 -4.24
C CYS A 29 -8.66 2.06 -3.71
N GLU A 30 -8.42 2.25 -2.42
CA GLU A 30 -8.12 3.59 -1.86
C GLU A 30 -6.86 4.22 -2.47
N GLY A 31 -5.89 3.37 -2.80
CA GLY A 31 -4.60 3.73 -3.34
C GLY A 31 -3.67 2.52 -3.37
N ILE A 32 -2.39 2.77 -3.62
CA ILE A 32 -1.35 1.74 -3.62
C ILE A 32 -0.25 2.08 -2.61
N TYR A 33 0.33 1.04 -2.02
CA TYR A 33 1.48 1.11 -1.14
C TYR A 33 2.71 0.64 -1.91
N ILE A 34 3.71 1.51 -2.03
CA ILE A 34 4.96 1.22 -2.72
C ILE A 34 6.02 1.02 -1.66
N ARG A 35 6.80 -0.06 -1.78
CA ARG A 35 7.90 -0.35 -0.87
C ARG A 35 9.14 -0.81 -1.60
N GLN A 36 10.29 -0.44 -1.05
CA GLN A 36 11.59 -1.01 -1.38
C GLN A 36 12.16 -1.63 -0.10
N ASP A 37 12.45 -2.92 -0.17
CA ASP A 37 13.01 -3.68 0.95
C ASP A 37 14.54 -3.81 0.80
N GLN A 38 15.24 -3.86 1.93
CA GLN A 38 16.67 -4.18 2.03
C GLN A 38 16.82 -5.33 3.02
N GLY A 39 16.92 -6.56 2.49
CA GLY A 39 16.87 -7.77 3.30
C GLY A 39 15.53 -7.89 4.03
N ARG A 40 15.57 -7.98 5.36
CA ARG A 40 14.37 -8.10 6.21
C ARG A 40 13.73 -6.75 6.56
N TYR A 41 14.31 -5.64 6.12
CA TYR A 41 13.90 -4.31 6.55
C TYR A 41 13.27 -3.52 5.40
N LEU A 42 12.23 -2.76 5.71
CA LEU A 42 11.71 -1.74 4.80
C LEU A 42 12.71 -0.58 4.73
N LYS A 43 13.24 -0.29 3.53
CA LYS A 43 14.15 0.82 3.30
C LYS A 43 13.41 2.11 2.96
N TYR A 44 12.55 2.05 1.93
CA TYR A 44 11.77 3.19 1.47
C TYR A 44 10.32 2.79 1.28
N ARG A 45 9.42 3.75 1.51
CA ARG A 45 8.00 3.60 1.24
C ARG A 45 7.40 4.87 0.67
N ALA A 46 6.38 4.70 -0.16
CA ALA A 46 5.53 5.77 -0.63
C ALA A 46 4.08 5.28 -0.67
N LYS A 47 3.14 6.22 -0.71
CA LYS A 47 1.72 5.95 -0.93
C LYS A 47 1.24 6.87 -2.04
N LEU A 48 0.52 6.29 -3.00
CA LEU A 48 -0.32 7.05 -3.90
C LEU A 48 -1.75 6.77 -3.50
N VAL A 49 -2.52 7.81 -3.27
CA VAL A 49 -3.89 7.72 -2.75
C VAL A 49 -4.80 8.48 -3.71
N ARG A 50 -5.99 7.94 -3.99
CA ARG A 50 -6.96 8.65 -4.81
C ARG A 50 -7.36 9.95 -4.15
N ARG A 51 -7.55 10.98 -4.98
CA ARG A 51 -7.97 12.31 -4.51
C ARG A 51 -9.32 12.27 -3.77
N GLU A 52 -10.21 11.40 -4.22
CA GLU A 52 -11.56 11.24 -3.67
C GLU A 52 -11.57 10.47 -2.35
N PHE A 53 -10.48 9.78 -2.02
CA PHE A 53 -10.39 9.03 -0.77
C PHE A 53 -10.20 9.96 0.42
N ARG A 54 -11.12 9.88 1.38
CA ARG A 54 -11.03 10.57 2.68
C ARG A 54 -11.00 9.54 3.77
N GLN A 55 -9.93 9.53 4.55
CA GLN A 55 -9.78 8.60 5.65
C GLN A 55 -10.73 8.99 6.80
N ASN A 56 -11.65 8.10 7.15
CA ASN A 56 -12.53 8.27 8.31
C ASN A 56 -12.08 7.32 9.43
N ILE A 57 -11.05 7.71 10.18
CA ILE A 57 -10.55 6.92 11.32
C ILE A 57 -11.46 7.15 12.52
N LYS A 58 -12.19 6.11 12.94
CA LYS A 58 -12.96 6.12 14.20
C LYS A 58 -12.12 5.72 15.41
N GLU A 59 -11.09 4.89 15.22
CA GLU A 59 -10.26 4.34 16.31
C GLU A 59 -8.77 4.56 16.02
N HIS A 60 -8.06 5.20 16.95
CA HIS A 60 -6.64 5.56 16.76
C HIS A 60 -5.73 4.34 16.98
N TRP A 61 -4.91 4.06 15.97
CA TRP A 61 -3.89 3.00 15.96
C TRP A 61 -2.73 3.23 16.96
N SER A 62 -2.68 4.38 17.65
CA SER A 62 -1.62 4.72 18.60
C SER A 62 -1.57 3.82 19.83
N LYS A 63 -2.65 3.10 20.14
CA LYS A 63 -2.70 2.12 21.24
C LYS A 63 -2.12 0.75 20.87
N SER A 64 -1.83 0.51 19.60
CA SER A 64 -1.25 -0.76 19.15
C SER A 64 0.26 -0.78 19.38
N GLY A 65 0.80 -1.94 19.75
CA GLY A 65 2.24 -2.13 19.84
C GLY A 65 2.91 -1.93 18.47
N LEU A 66 4.14 -1.40 18.47
CA LEU A 66 4.92 -1.27 17.24
C LEU A 66 5.24 -2.65 16.67
N GLN A 67 5.01 -2.82 15.37
CA GLN A 67 5.32 -4.04 14.64
C GLN A 67 6.37 -3.77 13.57
N CYS A 68 7.32 -4.69 13.42
CA CYS A 68 8.27 -4.63 12.31
C CYS A 68 7.53 -4.86 10.99
N ASN A 69 7.72 -3.94 10.03
CA ASN A 69 7.13 -4.04 8.71
C ASN A 69 7.95 -4.99 7.81
N CYS A 70 7.97 -6.27 8.17
CA CYS A 70 8.61 -7.35 7.42
C CYS A 70 7.55 -8.05 6.56
N VAL A 71 7.81 -8.24 5.27
CA VAL A 71 6.93 -8.99 4.37
C VAL A 71 7.75 -10.10 3.73
N PHE A 72 7.18 -11.30 3.72
CA PHE A 72 7.70 -12.45 2.99
C PHE A 72 6.84 -12.57 1.73
N TRP A 73 7.46 -12.40 0.56
CA TRP A 73 6.79 -12.63 -0.70
C TRP A 73 6.86 -14.13 -1.00
N GLU A 74 5.71 -14.78 -1.10
CA GLU A 74 5.60 -16.12 -1.70
C GLU A 74 5.88 -16.06 -3.21
#